data_AF-A0ABD1TE48-F1
#
_entry.id   AF-A0ABD1TE48-F1
#
_cell.length_a   1.000
_cell.length_b   1.000
_cell.length_c   1.000
_cell.angle_alpha   90.00
_cell.angle_beta   90.00
_cell.angle_gamma   90.00
#
_symmetry.space_group_name_H-M   'P 1'
#
loop_
_entity.id
_entity.type
_entity.pdbx_description
1 polymer ?
#
loop_
_entity_poly.entity_id
_entity_poly.type
_entity_poly.pdbx_seq_one_letter_code
_entity_poly.pdbx_strand_id
1 'polypeptide(L)'
;MFLRYSSVSILGLLLLCASVWAKDSKLNTLYKDPNQLMNIRIKNLMDQMTLQEKIGQMTQIDRRAATAEIMRDYSIGSLLSGGGSVPSERATAEEWVDDGEWISEWFFV
;
A
#
# COMPACT_ATOMS: atom_id res chain seq x y z
N MET A 1 22.53 -34.92 -31.80
CA MET A 1 23.30 -34.49 -30.61
C MET A 1 23.23 -32.97 -30.40
N PHE A 2 23.44 -32.16 -31.44
CA PHE A 2 23.34 -30.68 -31.39
C PHE A 2 21.98 -30.13 -30.93
N LEU A 3 20.85 -30.73 -31.36
CA LEU A 3 19.51 -30.29 -30.95
C LEU A 3 19.24 -30.46 -29.43
N ARG A 4 19.77 -31.52 -28.78
CA ARG A 4 19.60 -31.73 -27.33
C ARG A 4 20.45 -30.77 -26.49
N TYR A 5 21.61 -30.32 -27.01
CA TYR A 5 22.48 -29.36 -26.33
C TYR A 5 21.83 -27.96 -26.30
N SER A 6 21.22 -27.55 -27.42
CA SER A 6 20.47 -26.28 -27.51
C SER A 6 19.27 -26.23 -26.55
N SER A 7 18.52 -27.34 -26.39
CA SER A 7 17.37 -27.38 -25.49
C SER A 7 17.76 -27.28 -24.01
N VAL A 8 18.88 -27.87 -23.59
CA VAL A 8 19.37 -27.80 -22.20
C VAL A 8 19.85 -26.39 -21.86
N SER A 9 20.54 -25.71 -22.79
CA SER A 9 20.94 -24.31 -22.61
C SER A 9 19.75 -23.36 -22.52
N ILE A 10 18.71 -23.57 -23.35
CA ILE A 10 17.48 -22.77 -23.30
C ILE A 10 16.72 -23.01 -21.98
N LEU A 11 16.60 -24.25 -21.52
CA LEU A 11 15.94 -24.57 -20.25
C LEU A 11 16.70 -23.98 -19.05
N GLY A 12 18.03 -24.00 -19.08
CA GLY A 12 18.87 -23.34 -18.08
C GLY A 12 18.68 -21.82 -18.06
N LEU A 13 18.60 -21.18 -19.23
CA LEU A 13 18.34 -19.74 -19.34
C LEU A 13 16.93 -19.37 -18.84
N LEU A 14 15.92 -20.17 -19.18
CA LEU A 14 14.55 -19.99 -18.70
C LEU A 14 14.44 -20.12 -17.17
N LEU A 15 15.12 -21.11 -16.57
CA LEU A 15 15.17 -21.28 -15.11
C LEU A 15 15.87 -20.11 -14.41
N LEU A 16 16.96 -19.60 -14.99
CA LEU A 16 17.63 -18.38 -14.52
C LEU A 16 16.69 -17.17 -14.56
N CYS A 17 16.00 -16.92 -15.68
CA CYS A 17 15.04 -15.84 -15.81
C CYS A 17 13.91 -15.94 -14.77
N ALA A 18 13.33 -17.13 -14.57
CA ALA A 18 12.29 -17.35 -13.58
C ALA A 18 12.76 -17.06 -12.14
N SER A 19 14.00 -17.43 -11.80
CA SER A 19 14.57 -17.18 -10.47
C SER A 19 14.83 -15.71 -10.17
N VAL A 20 15.17 -14.91 -11.19
CA VAL A 20 15.35 -13.45 -11.06
C VAL A 20 14.00 -12.77 -10.83
N TRP A 21 13.00 -13.14 -11.63
CA TRP A 21 11.65 -12.56 -11.54
C TRP A 21 10.97 -12.85 -10.19
N ALA A 22 11.14 -14.08 -9.66
CA ALA A 22 10.58 -14.46 -8.37
C ALA A 22 11.23 -13.75 -7.16
N LYS A 23 12.50 -13.35 -7.27
CA LYS A 23 13.19 -12.57 -6.22
C LYS A 23 12.71 -11.12 -6.22
N ASP A 24 12.55 -10.54 -7.40
CA ASP A 24 12.17 -9.15 -7.57
C ASP A 24 10.73 -8.90 -7.06
N SER A 25 9.80 -9.82 -7.39
CA SER A 25 8.43 -9.74 -6.86
C SER A 25 8.38 -9.82 -5.33
N LYS A 26 9.15 -10.74 -4.73
CA LYS A 26 9.23 -10.86 -3.27
C LYS A 26 9.83 -9.62 -2.62
N LEU A 27 10.86 -9.02 -3.24
CA LEU A 27 11.48 -7.78 -2.77
C LEU A 27 10.48 -6.62 -2.81
N ASN A 28 9.65 -6.54 -3.86
CA ASN A 28 8.63 -5.50 -4.01
C ASN A 28 7.49 -5.62 -2.99
N THR A 29 7.25 -6.79 -2.39
CA THR A 29 6.17 -6.97 -1.41
C THR A 29 6.64 -7.05 0.05
N LEU A 30 7.92 -6.77 0.35
CA LEU A 30 8.44 -6.94 1.71
C LEU A 30 7.72 -6.08 2.75
N TYR A 31 7.25 -4.88 2.39
CA TYR A 31 6.49 -4.04 3.32
C TYR A 31 5.17 -4.67 3.80
N LYS A 32 4.61 -5.62 3.03
CA LYS A 32 3.39 -6.37 3.36
C LYS A 32 3.65 -7.61 4.23
N ASP A 33 4.89 -8.08 4.35
CA ASP A 33 5.21 -9.27 5.15
C ASP A 33 5.34 -8.91 6.66
N PRO A 34 4.42 -9.38 7.52
CA PRO A 34 4.45 -9.05 8.94
C PRO A 34 5.61 -9.70 9.70
N ASN A 35 6.30 -10.68 9.11
CA ASN A 35 7.44 -11.35 9.72
C ASN A 35 8.77 -10.62 9.49
N GLN A 36 8.79 -9.58 8.65
CA GLN A 36 9.96 -8.75 8.44
C GLN A 36 10.10 -7.70 9.55
N LEU A 37 11.35 -7.29 9.81
CA LEU A 37 11.62 -6.20 10.75
C LEU A 37 10.96 -4.90 10.29
N MET A 38 10.44 -4.12 11.24
CA MET A 38 9.71 -2.88 10.97
C MET A 38 10.50 -1.91 10.08
N ASN A 39 11.79 -1.71 10.36
CA ASN A 39 12.66 -0.84 9.57
C ASN A 39 12.87 -1.33 8.13
N ILE A 40 12.89 -2.64 7.91
CA ILE A 40 12.97 -3.23 6.56
C ILE A 40 11.68 -2.91 5.80
N ARG A 41 10.53 -3.10 6.45
CA ARG A 41 9.21 -2.82 5.85
C ARG A 41 9.04 -1.35 5.50
N ILE A 42 9.37 -0.45 6.44
CA ILE A 42 9.32 1.01 6.24
C ILE A 42 10.24 1.41 5.08
N LYS A 43 11.49 0.95 5.08
CA LYS A 43 12.43 1.30 4.01
C LYS A 43 11.92 0.82 2.65
N ASN A 44 11.47 -0.43 2.56
CA ASN A 44 10.96 -1.00 1.33
C ASN A 44 9.72 -0.25 0.80
N LEU A 45 8.80 0.16 1.67
CA LEU A 45 7.64 0.98 1.30
C LEU A 45 8.09 2.37 0.81
N MET A 46 8.92 3.06 1.58
CA MET A 46 9.40 4.40 1.24
C MET A 46 10.22 4.45 -0.06
N ASP A 47 10.93 3.38 -0.40
CA ASP A 47 11.67 3.25 -1.66
C ASP A 47 10.72 3.10 -2.87
N GLN A 48 9.50 2.60 -2.67
CA GLN A 48 8.49 2.41 -3.73
C GLN A 48 7.56 3.60 -3.90
N MET A 49 7.42 4.44 -2.87
CA MET A 49 6.54 5.62 -2.92
C MET A 49 7.13 6.74 -3.78
N THR A 50 6.28 7.31 -4.62
CA THR A 50 6.46 8.60 -5.29
C THR A 50 6.55 9.74 -4.28
N LEU A 51 7.04 10.91 -4.74
CA LEU A 51 7.05 12.11 -3.91
C LEU A 51 5.63 12.55 -3.51
N GLN A 52 4.66 12.42 -4.44
CA GLN A 52 3.27 12.76 -4.18
C GLN A 52 2.67 11.90 -3.07
N GLU A 53 2.88 10.58 -3.11
CA GLU A 53 2.41 9.67 -2.06
C GLU A 53 3.07 10.00 -0.71
N LYS A 54 4.36 10.37 -0.69
CA LYS A 54 5.06 10.78 0.55
C LYS A 54 4.44 12.05 1.15
N ILE A 55 4.14 13.04 0.31
CA ILE A 55 3.45 14.26 0.73
C ILE A 55 2.03 13.95 1.22
N GLY A 56 1.31 13.09 0.49
CA GLY A 56 -0.01 12.60 0.87
C GLY A 56 -0.01 11.98 2.26
N GLN A 57 0.96 11.11 2.55
CA GLN A 57 1.11 10.48 3.87
C GLN A 57 1.42 11.48 5.01
N MET A 58 2.04 12.61 4.70
CA MET A 58 2.28 13.70 5.66
C MET A 58 1.07 14.65 5.82
N THR A 59 0.03 14.49 5.00
CA THR A 59 -1.13 15.39 4.96
C THR A 59 -2.26 14.85 5.83
N GLN A 60 -2.80 15.73 6.67
CA GLN A 60 -3.98 15.46 7.49
C GLN A 60 -5.14 16.35 7.04
N ILE A 61 -6.33 15.76 6.83
CA ILE A 61 -7.55 16.50 6.47
C ILE A 61 -8.66 16.29 7.50
N ASP A 62 -9.61 17.23 7.56
CA ASP A 62 -10.85 17.04 8.32
C ASP A 62 -11.80 16.10 7.57
N ARG A 63 -12.51 15.21 8.28
CA ARG A 63 -13.45 14.24 7.68
C ARG A 63 -14.54 14.89 6.82
N ARG A 64 -14.93 16.14 7.10
CA ARG A 64 -15.90 16.88 6.26
C ARG A 64 -15.39 17.16 4.84
N ALA A 65 -14.07 17.23 4.66
CA ALA A 65 -13.45 17.41 3.35
C ALA A 65 -13.13 16.08 2.66
N ALA A 66 -13.26 14.95 3.37
CA ALA A 66 -12.87 13.66 2.84
C ALA A 66 -13.92 13.12 1.86
N THR A 67 -13.44 12.65 0.70
CA THR A 67 -14.22 11.89 -0.27
C THR A 67 -13.38 10.72 -0.75
N ALA A 68 -14.02 9.65 -1.26
CA ALA A 68 -13.29 8.51 -1.82
C ALA A 68 -12.32 8.93 -2.94
N GLU A 69 -12.70 9.93 -3.75
CA GLU A 69 -11.84 10.49 -4.80
C GLU A 69 -10.60 11.17 -4.21
N ILE A 70 -10.77 12.02 -3.19
CA ILE A 70 -9.66 12.71 -2.54
C ILE A 70 -8.70 11.71 -1.87
N MET A 71 -9.25 10.70 -1.19
CA MET A 71 -8.45 9.66 -0.55
C MET A 71 -7.62 8.87 -1.58
N ARG A 72 -8.26 8.47 -2.69
CA ARG A 72 -7.64 7.70 -3.77
C ARG A 72 -6.57 8.49 -4.53
N ASP A 73 -6.84 9.74 -4.89
CA ASP A 73 -5.98 10.52 -5.80
C ASP A 73 -4.81 11.21 -5.09
N TYR A 74 -4.95 11.51 -3.79
CA TYR A 74 -3.93 12.24 -3.04
C TYR A 74 -3.21 11.42 -1.97
N SER A 75 -3.57 10.14 -1.79
CA SER A 75 -2.89 9.22 -0.86
C SER A 75 -2.79 9.79 0.57
N ILE A 76 -3.87 10.40 1.04
CA ILE A 76 -3.95 11.10 2.32
C ILE A 76 -3.58 10.17 3.48
N GLY A 77 -2.64 10.58 4.32
CA GLY A 77 -2.10 9.77 5.42
C GLY A 77 -2.86 9.86 6.72
N SER A 78 -3.69 10.89 6.91
CA SER A 78 -4.45 11.04 8.15
C SER A 78 -5.75 11.80 7.97
N LEU A 79 -6.78 11.37 8.71
CA LEU A 79 -8.02 12.08 8.88
C LEU A 79 -8.17 12.49 10.34
N LEU A 80 -8.84 13.61 10.56
CA LEU A 80 -9.21 14.08 11.88
C LEU A 80 -10.68 14.49 11.89
N SER A 81 -11.31 14.41 13.06
CA SER A 81 -12.60 15.04 13.30
C SER A 81 -12.39 16.29 14.14
N GLY A 82 -12.44 17.46 13.50
CA GLY A 82 -12.36 18.74 14.22
C GLY A 82 -13.54 18.95 15.18
N GLY A 83 -13.49 20.03 15.95
CA GLY A 83 -14.58 20.40 16.85
C GLY A 83 -15.93 20.48 16.12
N GLY A 84 -16.90 19.67 16.57
CA GLY A 84 -18.24 19.59 15.97
C GLY A 84 -18.31 18.77 14.66
N SER A 85 -17.21 18.18 14.20
CA SER A 85 -17.18 17.32 13.01
C SER A 85 -17.70 15.90 13.31
N VAL A 86 -18.90 15.81 13.86
CA VAL A 86 -19.54 14.55 14.26
C VAL A 86 -20.32 13.90 13.11
N PRO A 87 -20.52 12.56 13.09
CA PRO A 87 -21.33 11.89 12.07
C PRO A 87 -22.78 12.40 12.04
N SER A 88 -23.35 12.57 13.23
CA SER A 88 -24.70 13.07 13.48
C SER A 88 -24.74 13.81 14.82
N GLU A 89 -25.77 14.62 15.05
CA GLU A 89 -25.98 15.22 16.37
C GLU A 89 -26.19 14.12 17.42
N ARG A 90 -25.36 14.11 18.47
CA ARG A 90 -25.36 13.08 19.53
C ARG A 90 -25.08 11.65 19.01
N ALA A 91 -24.20 11.53 18.01
CA ALA A 91 -23.76 10.24 17.49
C ALA A 91 -23.34 9.25 18.60
N THR A 92 -23.88 8.03 18.48
CA THR A 92 -23.50 6.83 19.24
C THR A 92 -22.11 6.33 18.85
N ALA A 93 -21.55 5.41 19.64
CA ALA A 93 -20.25 4.81 19.32
C ALA A 93 -20.30 4.03 18.00
N GLU A 94 -21.37 3.28 17.75
CA GLU A 94 -21.61 2.55 16.50
C GLU A 94 -21.64 3.50 15.28
N GLU A 95 -22.31 4.65 15.37
CA GLU A 95 -22.34 5.63 14.26
C GLU A 95 -20.94 6.19 13.92
N TRP A 96 -20.02 6.24 14.88
CA TRP A 96 -18.62 6.60 14.61
C TRP A 96 -17.85 5.47 13.91
N VAL A 97 -18.15 4.21 14.24
CA VAL A 97 -17.55 3.06 13.58
C VAL A 97 -18.02 3.01 12.13
N ASP A 98 -19.34 3.04 11.92
CA ASP A 98 -19.97 2.98 10.60
C ASP A 98 -19.47 4.12 9.68
N ASP A 99 -19.36 5.33 10.21
CA ASP A 99 -18.81 6.47 9.46
C ASP A 99 -17.32 6.31 9.13
N GLY A 100 -16.55 5.59 9.95
CA GLY A 100 -15.13 5.33 9.74
C GLY A 100 -14.84 4.18 8.77
N GLU A 101 -15.78 3.25 8.56
CA GLU A 101 -15.54 2.02 7.80
C GLU A 101 -15.12 2.31 6.35
N TRP A 102 -15.85 3.19 5.65
CA TRP A 102 -15.55 3.51 4.25
C TRP A 102 -14.18 4.19 4.07
N ILE A 103 -13.71 4.93 5.08
CA ILE A 103 -12.40 5.59 5.07
C ILE A 103 -11.29 4.54 5.19
N SER A 104 -11.51 3.50 6.00
CA SER A 104 -10.50 2.49 6.29
C SER A 104 -10.01 1.79 5.02
N GLU A 105 -10.88 1.60 4.03
CA GLU A 105 -10.55 0.99 2.73
C GLU A 105 -9.44 1.74 1.98
N TRP A 106 -9.26 3.04 2.25
CA TRP A 106 -8.33 3.90 1.52
C TRP A 106 -7.02 4.18 2.26
N PHE A 107 -6.89 3.79 3.53
CA PHE A 107 -5.65 3.95 4.29
C PHE A 107 -4.65 2.80 4.07
N PHE A 108 -5.07 1.71 3.42
CA PHE A 108 -4.21 0.57 3.15
C PHE A 108 -3.51 0.71 1.80
N VAL A 109 -2.19 0.89 1.85
CA VAL A 109 -1.27 0.64 0.71
C VAL A 109 -1.08 -0.87 0.50
#